data_AF-A0A1A6ADK6-F1
#
_entry.id   AF-A0A1A6ADK6-F1
#
_cell.length_a   1.000
_cell.length_b   1.000
_cell.length_c   1.000
_cell.angle_alpha   90.00
_cell.angle_beta   90.00
_cell.angle_gamma   90.00
#
_symmetry.space_group_name_H-M   'P 1'
#
loop_
_entity.id
_entity.type
_entity.pdbx_description
1 polymer ?
#
loop_
_entity_poly.entity_id
_entity_poly.type
_entity_poly.pdbx_seq_one_letter_code
_entity_poly.pdbx_strand_id
1 'polypeptide(L)'
;MARPIQDAIVLMGDSITSRQDVPLSLNALLSEAYRRTIDVLNRGLGAYNTRFYLPLLDQSLLRRGESPNPQEIRLVTIWFGANDSVLPEFLQHVPLDEYISNLNAILTKLTSAESEYEVAHQKGPLNIVLITPPPIYPEMMGDEDFAGQRVLENTKRYAEAVLEIGKKWQSSETAKGNWKIRTVDMFKGTLDDAGGSGEKLRPYFT
;
A
#
# COMPACT_ATOMS: atom_id res chain seq x y z
N MET A 1 -25.55 3.62 6.90
CA MET A 1 -24.13 3.91 7.19
C MET A 1 -24.03 4.83 8.40
N ALA A 2 -22.99 4.69 9.22
CA ALA A 2 -22.72 5.61 10.32
C ALA A 2 -22.16 6.93 9.76
N ARG A 3 -22.49 8.06 10.40
CA ARG A 3 -21.95 9.37 10.02
C ARG A 3 -20.48 9.47 10.43
N PRO A 4 -19.54 9.88 9.55
CA PRO A 4 -18.17 10.16 9.96
C PRO A 4 -18.13 11.27 11.02
N ILE A 5 -17.36 11.05 12.08
CA ILE A 5 -17.16 12.03 13.17
C ILE A 5 -15.74 12.60 13.12
N GLN A 6 -14.79 11.85 12.53
CA GLN A 6 -13.37 12.16 12.48
C GLN A 6 -12.89 12.13 11.04
N ASP A 7 -11.69 12.65 10.77
CA ASP A 7 -11.00 12.40 9.50
C ASP A 7 -10.54 10.94 9.43
N ALA A 8 -10.01 10.51 8.28
CA ALA A 8 -9.57 9.13 8.07
C ALA A 8 -8.10 8.96 7.70
N ILE A 9 -7.54 7.80 8.07
CA ILE A 9 -6.40 7.14 7.44
C ILE A 9 -6.96 5.99 6.61
N VAL A 10 -6.53 5.86 5.34
CA VAL A 10 -6.91 4.74 4.47
C VAL A 10 -5.70 3.84 4.22
N LEU A 11 -5.86 2.55 4.50
CA LEU A 11 -4.82 1.54 4.27
C LEU A 11 -5.15 0.73 3.03
N MET A 12 -4.49 1.02 1.91
CA MET A 12 -4.63 0.26 0.66
C MET A 12 -3.53 -0.80 0.58
N GLY A 13 -3.89 -2.01 0.19
CA GLY A 13 -2.92 -3.07 -0.02
C GLY A 13 -3.56 -4.43 -0.24
N ASP A 14 -2.76 -5.46 -0.04
CA ASP A 14 -3.14 -6.84 -0.25
C ASP A 14 -3.51 -7.57 1.07
N SER A 15 -3.22 -8.88 1.15
CA SER A 15 -3.45 -9.67 2.35
C SER A 15 -2.72 -9.12 3.57
N ILE A 16 -1.50 -8.60 3.40
CA ILE A 16 -0.69 -8.05 4.50
C ILE A 16 -1.43 -6.88 5.17
N THR A 17 -2.07 -6.03 4.37
CA THR A 17 -2.92 -4.95 4.88
C THR A 17 -4.23 -5.47 5.45
N SER A 18 -4.87 -6.46 4.81
CA SER A 18 -6.19 -6.96 5.23
C SER A 18 -6.20 -7.69 6.57
N ARG A 19 -5.06 -8.31 6.95
CA ARG A 19 -4.94 -9.20 8.11
C ARG A 19 -4.87 -8.44 9.43
N GLN A 20 -6.02 -7.99 9.90
CA GLN A 20 -6.18 -7.36 11.23
C GLN A 20 -6.08 -8.37 12.38
N ASP A 21 -6.14 -9.67 12.08
CA ASP A 21 -5.95 -10.78 13.03
C ASP A 21 -4.50 -10.90 13.54
N VAL A 22 -3.54 -10.34 12.79
CA VAL A 22 -2.11 -10.41 13.14
C VAL A 22 -1.78 -9.37 14.22
N PRO A 23 -1.19 -9.78 15.36
CA PRO A 23 -0.73 -8.85 16.38
C PRO A 23 0.24 -7.81 15.80
N LEU A 24 0.15 -6.57 16.28
CA LEU A 24 1.01 -5.47 15.84
C LEU A 24 0.93 -5.18 14.32
N SER A 25 -0.13 -5.61 13.64
CA SER A 25 -0.39 -5.18 12.26
C SER A 25 -0.41 -3.65 12.16
N LEU A 26 -0.08 -3.13 10.97
CA LEU A 26 -0.10 -1.69 10.71
C LEU A 26 -1.45 -1.06 11.10
N ASN A 27 -2.54 -1.76 10.79
CA ASN A 27 -3.87 -1.34 11.19
C ASN A 27 -4.02 -1.25 12.72
N ALA A 28 -3.60 -2.27 13.47
CA ALA A 28 -3.70 -2.28 14.93
C ALA A 28 -2.88 -1.14 15.56
N LEU A 29 -1.63 -0.94 15.10
CA LEU A 29 -0.75 0.10 15.60
C LEU A 29 -1.28 1.52 15.32
N LEU A 30 -1.79 1.76 14.11
CA LEU A 30 -2.39 3.06 13.77
C LEU A 30 -3.72 3.28 14.52
N SER A 31 -4.55 2.25 14.66
CA SER A 31 -5.81 2.36 15.41
C SER A 31 -5.57 2.68 16.88
N GLU A 32 -4.51 2.12 17.46
CA GLU A 32 -4.06 2.42 18.82
C GLU A 32 -3.54 3.86 18.95
N ALA A 33 -2.64 4.26 18.05
CA ALA A 33 -2.00 5.58 18.07
C ALA A 33 -3.00 6.74 17.82
N TYR A 34 -3.97 6.52 16.93
CA TYR A 34 -4.98 7.51 16.56
C TYR A 34 -6.36 7.25 17.17
N ARG A 35 -6.38 6.46 18.24
CA ARG A 35 -7.63 6.11 18.92
C ARG A 35 -8.40 7.37 19.30
N ARG A 36 -9.66 7.43 18.87
CA ARG A 36 -10.57 8.58 19.11
C ARG A 36 -10.08 9.90 18.50
N THR A 37 -9.17 9.90 17.54
CA THR A 37 -8.76 11.12 16.81
C THR A 37 -8.94 11.03 15.30
N ILE A 38 -8.60 9.88 14.70
CA ILE A 38 -8.75 9.62 13.27
C ILE A 38 -9.25 8.19 13.07
N ASP A 39 -10.21 7.99 12.17
CA ASP A 39 -10.70 6.67 11.80
C ASP A 39 -9.66 5.94 10.93
N VAL A 40 -9.31 4.70 11.27
CA VAL A 40 -8.42 3.86 10.46
C VAL A 40 -9.27 2.92 9.60
N LEU A 41 -9.29 3.18 8.30
CA LEU A 41 -10.07 2.43 7.33
C LEU A 41 -9.20 1.41 6.60
N ASN A 42 -9.40 0.13 6.90
CA ASN A 42 -8.73 -0.95 6.20
C ASN A 42 -9.39 -1.18 4.83
N ARG A 43 -8.61 -1.08 3.75
CA ARG A 43 -8.98 -1.41 2.37
C ARG A 43 -8.00 -2.43 1.77
N GLY A 44 -7.39 -3.26 2.61
CA GLY A 44 -6.59 -4.39 2.17
C GLY A 44 -7.47 -5.50 1.60
N LEU A 45 -7.09 -6.05 0.45
CA LEU A 45 -7.80 -7.15 -0.20
C LEU A 45 -6.87 -8.35 -0.39
N GLY A 46 -7.18 -9.46 0.30
CA GLY A 46 -6.36 -10.67 0.24
C GLY A 46 -6.19 -11.21 -1.17
N ALA A 47 -4.96 -11.56 -1.54
CA ALA A 47 -4.55 -12.04 -2.87
C ALA A 47 -4.65 -11.00 -4.02
N TYR A 48 -5.00 -9.74 -3.76
CA TYR A 48 -5.04 -8.72 -4.80
C TYR A 48 -3.65 -8.20 -5.16
N ASN A 49 -3.48 -7.91 -6.45
CA ASN A 49 -2.34 -7.17 -7.01
C ASN A 49 -2.83 -5.79 -7.48
N THR A 50 -1.93 -4.95 -7.99
CA THR A 50 -2.29 -3.60 -8.45
C THR A 50 -3.27 -3.61 -9.63
N ARG A 51 -3.18 -4.61 -10.52
CA ARG A 51 -4.09 -4.77 -11.67
C ARG A 51 -5.53 -4.97 -11.22
N PHE A 52 -5.74 -5.81 -10.21
CA PHE A 52 -7.08 -6.11 -9.68
C PHE A 52 -7.61 -4.98 -8.80
N TYR A 53 -6.74 -4.28 -8.08
CA TYR A 53 -7.13 -3.24 -7.13
C TYR A 53 -7.51 -1.92 -7.81
N LEU A 54 -6.76 -1.49 -8.84
CA LEU A 54 -6.97 -0.22 -9.54
C LEU A 54 -8.43 0.04 -9.99
N PRO A 55 -9.16 -0.92 -10.60
CA PRO A 55 -10.56 -0.71 -10.99
C PRO A 55 -11.54 -0.65 -9.79
N LEU A 56 -11.10 -1.02 -8.59
CA LEU A 56 -11.93 -1.03 -7.38
C LEU A 56 -11.75 0.21 -6.49
N LEU A 57 -11.05 1.24 -6.99
CA LEU A 57 -10.85 2.48 -6.22
C LEU A 57 -12.18 3.15 -5.81
N ASP A 58 -13.24 2.99 -6.60
CA ASP A 58 -14.59 3.47 -6.27
C ASP A 58 -15.19 2.80 -5.02
N GLN A 59 -14.73 1.60 -4.67
CA GLN A 59 -15.13 0.92 -3.44
C GLN A 59 -14.33 1.41 -2.23
N SER A 60 -13.17 2.03 -2.47
CA SER A 60 -12.23 2.47 -1.44
C SER A 60 -12.30 3.98 -1.17
N LEU A 61 -12.70 4.77 -2.16
CA LEU A 61 -12.67 6.23 -2.18
C LEU A 61 -14.01 6.79 -2.66
N LEU A 62 -14.41 7.92 -2.09
CA LEU A 62 -15.58 8.67 -2.57
C LEU A 62 -15.26 9.41 -3.86
N ARG A 63 -16.15 9.34 -4.85
CA ARG A 63 -16.12 10.24 -6.01
C ARG A 63 -16.67 11.61 -5.62
N ARG A 64 -16.29 12.62 -6.39
CA ARG A 64 -16.75 14.00 -6.17
C ARG A 64 -18.27 14.09 -6.16
N GLY A 65 -18.81 14.76 -5.14
CA GLY A 65 -20.24 15.01 -5.01
C GLY A 65 -21.07 13.82 -4.52
N GLU A 66 -20.47 12.65 -4.25
CA GLU A 66 -21.21 11.51 -3.67
C GLU A 66 -21.64 11.73 -2.22
N SER A 67 -20.96 12.63 -1.50
CA SER A 67 -21.33 13.04 -0.14
C SER A 67 -21.32 14.56 -0.01
N PRO A 68 -22.34 15.19 0.61
CA PRO A 68 -22.34 16.62 0.89
C PRO A 68 -21.33 17.02 1.98
N ASN A 69 -20.89 16.06 2.80
CA ASN A 69 -19.87 16.24 3.83
C ASN A 69 -18.91 15.03 3.76
N PRO A 70 -17.98 15.01 2.80
CA PRO A 70 -17.01 13.94 2.69
C PRO A 70 -16.06 13.95 3.89
N GLN A 71 -15.70 12.75 4.36
CA GLN A 71 -14.65 12.58 5.35
C GLN A 71 -13.30 12.92 4.69
N GLU A 72 -12.51 13.83 5.28
CA GLU A 72 -11.18 14.13 4.74
C GLU A 72 -10.20 12.99 5.05
N ILE A 73 -9.33 12.66 4.10
CA ILE A 73 -8.33 11.61 4.26
C ILE A 73 -6.98 12.27 4.53
N ARG A 74 -6.43 12.05 5.73
CA ARG A 74 -5.17 12.66 6.19
C ARG A 74 -3.94 11.86 5.78
N LEU A 75 -4.10 10.56 5.59
CA LEU A 75 -3.04 9.65 5.20
C LEU A 75 -3.60 8.50 4.35
N VAL A 76 -2.90 8.16 3.28
CA VAL A 76 -3.09 6.94 2.52
C VAL A 76 -1.79 6.14 2.56
N THR A 77 -1.86 4.87 2.98
CA THR A 77 -0.75 3.92 2.74
C THR A 77 -1.06 3.08 1.51
N ILE A 78 -0.07 2.87 0.65
CA ILE A 78 -0.17 1.99 -0.51
C ILE A 78 0.89 0.91 -0.36
N TRP A 79 0.45 -0.31 -0.10
CA TRP A 79 1.32 -1.46 0.18
C TRP A 79 0.95 -2.66 -0.69
N PHE A 80 1.51 -2.68 -1.90
CA PHE A 80 1.33 -3.73 -2.91
C PHE A 80 2.69 -4.20 -3.42
N GLY A 81 2.72 -5.31 -4.17
CA GLY A 81 3.91 -5.84 -4.80
C GLY A 81 4.19 -7.30 -4.44
N ALA A 82 3.67 -7.80 -3.31
CA ALA A 82 3.88 -9.19 -2.90
C ALA A 82 3.20 -10.17 -3.85
N ASN A 83 2.02 -9.81 -4.37
CA ASN A 83 1.30 -10.60 -5.38
C ASN A 83 1.71 -10.24 -6.81
N ASP A 84 1.98 -8.96 -7.09
CA ASP A 84 2.43 -8.50 -8.41
C ASP A 84 3.76 -9.17 -8.83
N SER A 85 4.67 -9.35 -7.86
CA SER A 85 6.00 -9.93 -8.07
C SER A 85 6.06 -11.45 -8.12
N VAL A 86 4.91 -12.12 -8.10
CA VAL A 86 4.80 -13.55 -8.40
C VAL A 86 5.36 -13.84 -9.80
N LEU A 87 5.87 -15.06 -10.05
CA LEU A 87 6.47 -15.43 -11.33
C LEU A 87 5.46 -15.38 -12.50
N PRO A 88 5.91 -15.08 -13.74
CA PRO A 88 5.04 -14.79 -14.88
C PRO A 88 4.01 -15.84 -15.27
N GLU A 89 4.25 -17.10 -14.95
CA GLU A 89 3.38 -18.23 -15.25
C GLU A 89 2.13 -18.33 -14.35
N PHE A 90 2.06 -17.53 -13.28
CA PHE A 90 0.94 -17.57 -12.33
C PHE A 90 0.00 -16.36 -12.48
N LEU A 91 -1.27 -16.58 -12.13
CA LEU A 91 -2.36 -15.64 -12.35
C LEU A 91 -2.17 -14.27 -11.66
N GLN A 92 -1.48 -14.24 -10.52
CA GLN A 92 -1.26 -13.00 -9.76
C GLN A 92 -0.19 -12.09 -10.38
N HIS A 93 0.62 -12.60 -11.32
CA HIS A 93 1.71 -11.82 -11.90
C HIS A 93 1.21 -10.56 -12.60
N VAL A 94 1.85 -9.44 -12.27
CA VAL A 94 1.69 -8.16 -12.97
C VAL A 94 3.06 -7.73 -13.48
N PRO A 95 3.28 -7.62 -14.80
CA PRO A 95 4.55 -7.15 -15.37
C PRO A 95 5.02 -5.85 -14.71
N LEU A 96 6.34 -5.71 -14.52
CA LEU A 96 6.91 -4.61 -13.74
C LEU A 96 6.52 -3.22 -14.28
N ASP A 97 6.46 -3.07 -15.61
CA ASP A 97 6.02 -1.85 -16.28
C ASP A 97 4.53 -1.54 -16.02
N GLU A 98 3.68 -2.56 -16.05
CA GLU A 98 2.27 -2.44 -15.68
C GLU A 98 2.10 -2.10 -14.20
N TYR A 99 2.84 -2.75 -13.30
CA TYR A 99 2.84 -2.46 -11.86
C TYR A 99 3.22 -0.99 -11.60
N ILE A 100 4.30 -0.51 -12.24
CA ILE A 100 4.72 0.89 -12.16
C ILE A 100 3.60 1.80 -12.67
N SER A 101 3.01 1.49 -13.83
CA SER A 101 1.90 2.27 -14.40
C SER A 101 0.70 2.33 -13.45
N ASN A 102 0.31 1.19 -12.86
CA ASN A 102 -0.81 1.08 -11.94
C ASN A 102 -0.60 1.93 -10.68
N LEU A 103 0.59 1.86 -10.06
CA LEU A 103 0.91 2.71 -8.91
C LEU A 103 0.87 4.20 -9.25
N ASN A 104 1.42 4.60 -10.41
CA ASN A 104 1.33 5.98 -10.88
C ASN A 104 -0.12 6.40 -11.14
N ALA A 105 -0.97 5.51 -11.64
CA ALA A 105 -2.39 5.78 -11.86
C ALA A 105 -3.13 6.00 -10.53
N ILE A 106 -2.86 5.17 -9.51
CA ILE A 106 -3.41 5.36 -8.15
C ILE A 106 -2.98 6.72 -7.60
N LEU A 107 -1.68 7.03 -7.66
CA LEU A 107 -1.15 8.31 -7.17
C LEU A 107 -1.78 9.51 -7.91
N THR A 108 -1.93 9.42 -9.23
CA THR A 108 -2.61 10.44 -10.02
C THR A 108 -4.05 10.64 -9.57
N LYS A 109 -4.80 9.55 -9.36
CA LYS A 109 -6.18 9.60 -8.83
C LYS A 109 -6.26 10.19 -7.42
N LEU A 110 -5.21 10.10 -6.61
CA LEU A 110 -5.19 10.71 -5.27
C LEU A 110 -4.83 12.20 -5.27
N THR A 111 -4.21 12.73 -6.35
CA THR A 111 -3.47 14.01 -6.27
C THR A 111 -3.73 15.00 -7.40
N SER A 112 -4.22 14.57 -8.56
CA SER A 112 -4.44 15.41 -9.73
C SER A 112 -5.68 16.31 -9.56
N ALA A 113 -5.59 17.53 -10.09
CA ALA A 113 -6.70 18.49 -10.12
C ALA A 113 -7.86 18.03 -11.03
N GLU A 114 -7.60 17.06 -11.91
CA GLU A 114 -8.55 16.45 -12.81
C GLU A 114 -9.14 15.14 -12.23
N SER A 115 -8.70 14.74 -11.03
CA SER A 115 -9.18 13.51 -10.41
C SER A 115 -10.69 13.54 -10.15
N GLU A 116 -11.32 12.39 -10.35
CA GLU A 116 -12.73 12.13 -10.04
C GLU A 116 -12.99 11.86 -8.55
N TYR A 117 -11.94 11.64 -7.74
CA TYR A 117 -12.06 11.30 -6.32
C TYR A 117 -11.95 12.52 -5.43
N GLU A 118 -12.82 12.59 -4.42
CA GLU A 118 -12.92 13.71 -3.49
C GLU A 118 -11.62 14.00 -2.73
N VAL A 119 -10.83 12.95 -2.44
CA VAL A 119 -9.53 13.06 -1.74
C VAL A 119 -8.52 13.98 -2.43
N ALA A 120 -8.58 14.13 -3.76
CA ALA A 120 -7.69 15.04 -4.49
C ALA A 120 -8.09 16.53 -4.35
N HIS A 121 -9.34 16.78 -3.92
CA HIS A 121 -9.96 18.11 -3.85
C HIS A 121 -10.25 18.57 -2.42
N GLN A 122 -9.94 17.74 -1.43
CA GLN A 122 -10.16 18.06 -0.02
C GLN A 122 -9.39 19.32 0.40
N LYS A 123 -9.84 19.99 1.47
CA LYS A 123 -9.25 21.26 1.90
C LYS A 123 -7.96 21.07 2.69
N GLY A 124 -7.93 20.10 3.60
CA GLY A 124 -6.75 19.84 4.41
C GLY A 124 -5.74 18.91 3.73
N PRO A 125 -4.53 18.80 4.31
CA PRO A 125 -3.42 18.12 3.66
C PRO A 125 -3.64 16.61 3.53
N LEU A 126 -3.11 16.04 2.45
CA LEU A 126 -3.05 14.60 2.19
C LEU A 126 -1.60 14.10 2.34
N ASN A 127 -1.38 13.10 3.19
CA ASN A 127 -0.10 12.40 3.23
C ASN A 127 -0.23 11.05 2.53
N ILE A 128 0.79 10.65 1.78
CA ILE A 128 0.84 9.37 1.07
C ILE A 128 2.12 8.66 1.49
N VAL A 129 2.00 7.39 1.86
CA VAL A 129 3.14 6.53 2.17
C VAL A 129 3.12 5.33 1.23
N LEU A 130 4.10 5.24 0.35
CA LEU A 130 4.36 4.03 -0.41
C LEU A 130 5.20 3.08 0.43
N ILE A 131 4.79 1.83 0.52
CA ILE A 131 5.50 0.80 1.29
C ILE A 131 5.96 -0.28 0.31
N THR A 132 7.25 -0.59 0.30
CA THR A 132 7.78 -1.66 -0.56
C THR A 132 7.20 -3.01 -0.14
N PRO A 133 7.02 -3.99 -1.06
CA PRO A 133 6.72 -5.35 -0.63
C PRO A 133 7.83 -5.87 0.30
N PRO A 134 7.50 -6.59 1.39
CA PRO A 134 8.50 -7.21 2.24
C PRO A 134 9.28 -8.28 1.45
N PRO A 135 10.48 -8.68 1.91
CA PRO A 135 11.19 -9.75 1.24
C PRO A 135 10.42 -11.06 1.42
N ILE A 136 10.55 -11.97 0.46
CA ILE A 136 9.95 -13.30 0.50
C ILE A 136 11.04 -14.35 0.26
N TYR A 137 11.14 -15.29 1.19
CA TYR A 137 12.11 -16.40 1.13
C TYR A 137 11.32 -17.70 0.98
N PRO A 138 11.16 -18.21 -0.27
CA PRO A 138 10.40 -19.43 -0.54
C PRO A 138 10.78 -20.61 0.35
N GLU A 139 12.05 -20.77 0.67
CA GLU A 139 12.58 -21.84 1.52
C GLU A 139 12.12 -21.76 2.98
N MET A 140 11.55 -20.63 3.40
CA MET A 140 10.99 -20.42 4.75
C MET A 140 9.47 -20.49 4.77
N MET A 141 8.83 -20.67 3.61
CA MET A 141 7.39 -20.81 3.50
C MET A 141 7.00 -22.27 3.73
N GLY A 142 6.01 -22.51 4.58
CA GLY A 142 5.50 -23.86 4.87
C GLY A 142 4.61 -24.45 3.78
N ASP A 143 4.26 -23.66 2.76
CA ASP A 143 3.39 -24.03 1.64
C ASP A 143 4.22 -24.05 0.35
N GLU A 144 4.48 -25.24 -0.18
CA GLU A 144 5.31 -25.45 -1.38
C GLU A 144 4.70 -24.81 -2.63
N ASP A 145 3.37 -24.84 -2.76
CA ASP A 145 2.66 -24.22 -3.88
C ASP A 145 2.78 -22.70 -3.80
N PHE A 146 2.68 -22.11 -2.61
CA PHE A 146 2.88 -20.67 -2.42
C PHE A 146 4.34 -20.25 -2.64
N ALA A 147 5.28 -21.06 -2.15
CA ALA A 147 6.72 -20.83 -2.25
C ALA A 147 7.20 -20.88 -3.70
N GLY A 148 6.79 -21.89 -4.45
CA GLY A 148 7.22 -22.15 -5.83
C GLY A 148 6.86 -21.05 -6.83
N GLN A 149 5.95 -20.14 -6.46
CA GLN A 149 5.51 -19.04 -7.30
C GLN A 149 6.37 -17.78 -7.16
N ARG A 150 7.36 -17.77 -6.27
CA ARG A 150 8.06 -16.54 -5.87
C ARG A 150 9.55 -16.74 -5.84
N VAL A 151 10.27 -15.65 -6.14
CA VAL A 151 11.74 -15.60 -6.06
C VAL A 151 12.12 -14.25 -5.47
N LEU A 152 12.99 -14.25 -4.46
CA LEU A 152 13.43 -13.06 -3.74
C LEU A 152 13.89 -11.93 -4.66
N GLU A 153 14.74 -12.25 -5.64
CA GLU A 153 15.27 -11.27 -6.60
C GLU A 153 14.16 -10.64 -7.45
N ASN A 154 13.09 -11.37 -7.75
CA ASN A 154 11.97 -10.78 -8.47
C ASN A 154 11.24 -9.78 -7.58
N THR A 155 10.88 -10.15 -6.34
CA THR A 155 10.24 -9.24 -5.38
C THR A 155 11.07 -7.99 -5.11
N LYS A 156 12.40 -8.13 -5.05
CA LYS A 156 13.34 -7.01 -4.90
C LYS A 156 13.19 -5.98 -6.02
N ARG A 157 13.00 -6.40 -7.28
CA ARG A 157 12.77 -5.47 -8.42
C ARG A 157 11.51 -4.62 -8.24
N TYR A 158 10.45 -5.17 -7.64
CA TYR A 158 9.22 -4.42 -7.35
C TYR A 158 9.41 -3.48 -6.16
N ALA A 159 10.18 -3.89 -5.15
CA ALA A 159 10.58 -3.00 -4.06
C ALA A 159 11.40 -1.80 -4.57
N GLU A 160 12.40 -2.03 -5.41
CA GLU A 160 13.20 -0.97 -6.05
C GLU A 160 12.31 -0.02 -6.88
N ALA A 161 11.35 -0.56 -7.64
CA ALA A 161 10.40 0.25 -8.39
C ALA A 161 9.55 1.18 -7.50
N VAL A 162 9.07 0.70 -6.35
CA VAL A 162 8.34 1.53 -5.38
C VAL A 162 9.21 2.68 -4.85
N LEU A 163 10.48 2.41 -4.55
CA LEU A 163 11.40 3.45 -4.08
C LEU A 163 11.66 4.50 -5.16
N GLU A 164 11.85 4.10 -6.41
CA GLU A 164 12.05 5.03 -7.53
C GLU A 164 10.80 5.85 -7.84
N ILE A 165 9.61 5.24 -7.80
CA ILE A 165 8.33 5.97 -7.90
C ILE A 165 8.25 7.01 -6.77
N GLY A 166 8.52 6.61 -5.53
CA GLY A 166 8.47 7.51 -4.39
C GLY A 166 9.40 8.71 -4.52
N LYS A 167 10.66 8.49 -4.93
CA LYS A 167 11.61 9.59 -5.20
C LYS A 167 11.10 10.52 -6.29
N LYS A 168 10.57 9.97 -7.39
CA LYS A 168 10.04 10.74 -8.53
C LYS A 168 8.83 11.60 -8.14
N TRP A 169 7.91 11.06 -7.35
CA TRP A 169 6.74 11.81 -6.89
C TRP A 169 7.08 12.80 -5.78
N GLN A 170 8.05 12.48 -4.91
CA GLN A 170 8.51 13.42 -3.91
C GLN A 170 9.13 14.66 -4.55
N SER A 171 9.85 14.50 -5.67
CA SER A 171 10.44 15.64 -6.39
C SER A 171 9.42 16.49 -7.16
N SER A 172 8.19 15.99 -7.36
CA SER A 172 7.09 16.76 -7.95
C SER A 172 6.22 17.49 -6.92
N GLU A 173 6.49 17.33 -5.62
CA GLU A 173 5.82 18.11 -4.57
C GLU A 173 6.08 19.61 -4.78
N THR A 174 5.02 20.42 -4.69
CA THR A 174 5.15 21.89 -4.73
C THR A 174 5.00 22.48 -3.33
N ALA A 175 5.58 23.66 -3.09
CA ALA A 175 5.47 24.35 -1.79
C ALA A 175 4.02 24.72 -1.44
N LYS A 176 3.16 24.89 -2.44
CA LYS A 176 1.72 25.16 -2.28
C LYS A 176 0.85 23.92 -2.50
N GLY A 177 1.46 22.75 -2.69
CA GLY A 177 0.75 21.50 -2.89
C GLY A 177 0.05 21.04 -1.63
N ASN A 178 -1.15 20.46 -1.79
CA ASN A 178 -1.94 19.89 -0.71
C ASN A 178 -1.32 18.57 -0.18
N TRP A 179 -0.65 17.82 -1.05
CA TRP A 179 -0.19 16.47 -0.72
C TRP A 179 1.32 16.38 -0.49
N LYS A 180 1.70 15.38 0.30
CA LYS A 180 3.08 14.96 0.58
C LYS A 180 3.23 13.46 0.42
N ILE A 181 4.38 12.99 -0.07
CA ILE A 181 4.63 11.56 -0.27
C ILE A 181 5.96 11.12 0.33
N ARG A 182 5.96 9.99 1.03
CA ARG A 182 7.19 9.34 1.54
C ARG A 182 7.18 7.86 1.20
N THR A 183 8.36 7.25 1.28
CA THR A 183 8.54 5.81 1.11
C THR A 183 8.99 5.16 2.41
N VAL A 184 8.49 3.96 2.66
CA VAL A 184 9.02 3.04 3.67
C VAL A 184 9.61 1.85 2.93
N ASP A 185 10.92 1.64 3.11
CA ASP A 185 11.61 0.47 2.58
C ASP A 185 11.43 -0.72 3.53
N MET A 186 10.26 -1.35 3.43
CA MET A 186 9.92 -2.54 4.22
C MET A 186 10.78 -3.74 3.84
N PHE A 187 11.17 -3.86 2.57
CA PHE A 187 12.09 -4.87 2.09
C PHE A 187 13.39 -4.83 2.91
N LYS A 188 14.08 -3.69 2.90
CA LYS A 188 15.32 -3.52 3.68
C LYS A 188 15.08 -3.54 5.18
N GLY A 189 14.02 -2.87 5.66
CA GLY A 189 13.70 -2.79 7.08
C GLY A 189 13.53 -4.17 7.73
N THR A 190 12.87 -5.10 7.02
CA THR A 190 12.71 -6.49 7.48
C THR A 190 14.06 -7.21 7.59
N LEU A 191 14.95 -7.04 6.61
CA LEU A 191 16.27 -7.67 6.62
C LEU A 191 17.18 -7.12 7.73
N ASP A 192 17.11 -5.80 7.95
CA ASP A 192 17.90 -5.11 8.98
C ASP A 192 17.45 -5.54 10.38
N ASP A 193 16.13 -5.61 10.62
CA ASP A 193 15.54 -6.01 11.91
C ASP A 193 15.85 -7.48 12.26
N ALA A 194 15.82 -8.37 11.26
CA ALA A 194 16.21 -9.77 11.43
C ALA A 194 17.73 -9.97 11.65
N GLY A 195 18.55 -8.92 11.49
CA GLY A 195 20.00 -9.01 11.60
C GLY A 195 20.66 -9.86 10.49
N GLY A 196 20.06 -9.86 9.29
CA GLY A 196 20.56 -10.53 8.08
C GLY A 196 19.54 -11.39 7.35
N SER A 197 19.98 -12.04 6.27
CA SER A 197 19.19 -13.01 5.49
C SER A 197 19.24 -14.44 6.08
N GLY A 198 18.45 -15.35 5.50
CA GLY A 198 18.43 -16.76 5.92
C GLY A 198 17.59 -17.02 7.17
N GLU A 199 17.90 -18.10 7.90
CA GLU A 199 17.11 -18.62 9.03
C GLU A 199 16.68 -17.60 10.09
N LYS A 200 17.43 -16.49 10.25
CA LYS A 200 17.09 -15.40 11.18
C LYS A 200 15.76 -14.72 10.85
N LEU A 201 15.30 -14.81 9.61
CA LEU A 201 14.03 -14.26 9.15
C LEU A 201 12.83 -15.16 9.47
N ARG A 202 13.04 -16.39 9.97
CA ARG A 202 11.93 -17.32 10.24
C ARG A 202 10.81 -16.71 11.10
N PRO A 203 11.05 -15.90 12.14
CA PRO A 203 9.97 -15.25 12.91
C PRO A 203 9.07 -14.29 12.11
N TYR A 204 9.51 -13.83 10.93
CA TYR A 204 8.73 -12.95 10.05
C TYR A 204 7.88 -13.73 9.03
N PHE A 205 8.05 -15.06 8.97
CA PHE A 205 7.36 -15.95 8.03
C PHE A 205 6.53 -17.05 8.72
N THR A 206 6.41 -17.01 10.06
CA THR A 206 5.62 -17.94 10.88
C THR A 206 4.24 -17.40 11.24
#